data_AF-A0A7C5LQL6-F1
#
_entry.id   AF-A0A7C5LQL6-F1
#
_cell.length_a   1.000
_cell.length_b   1.000
_cell.length_c   1.000
_cell.angle_alpha   90.00
_cell.angle_beta   90.00
_cell.angle_gamma   90.00
#
_symmetry.space_group_name_H-M   'P 1'
#
loop_
_entity.id
_entity.type
_entity.pdbx_description
1 polymer ?
#
loop_
_entity_poly.entity_id
_entity_poly.type
_entity_poly.pdbx_seq_one_letter_code
_entity_poly.pdbx_strand_id
1 'polypeptide(L)'
;MWLTRPRPDGAEVLAGLTGDAARGQIVFDAGGCAACHATPKAEAEARLVLAGGKRFPSPFGTFVAPNISQDQQAGIGAWQAIDLWNALHNGTSPDG
;
A
#
# COMPACT_ATOMS: atom_id res chain seq x y z
N MET A 1 -18.63 -19.18 3.63
CA MET A 1 -19.32 -18.42 2.57
C MET A 1 -18.25 -17.67 1.78
N TRP A 2 -17.85 -18.14 0.59
CA TRP A 2 -16.63 -17.69 -0.11
C TRP A 2 -16.90 -16.85 -1.38
N LEU A 3 -18.17 -16.52 -1.65
CA LEU A 3 -18.57 -15.95 -2.94
C LEU A 3 -18.08 -14.52 -3.18
N THR A 4 -17.73 -13.78 -2.13
CA THR A 4 -17.34 -12.36 -2.21
C THR A 4 -15.91 -12.09 -1.74
N ARG A 5 -15.12 -13.13 -1.45
CA ARG A 5 -13.73 -12.93 -1.01
C ARG A 5 -12.90 -12.44 -2.20
N PRO A 6 -12.07 -11.40 -2.04
CA PRO A 6 -11.16 -11.00 -3.10
C PRO A 6 -10.31 -12.17 -3.57
N ARG A 7 -10.10 -12.27 -4.89
CA ARG A 7 -9.25 -13.29 -5.49
C ARG A 7 -7.90 -12.64 -5.82
N PRO A 8 -6.85 -12.89 -5.04
CA PRO A 8 -5.52 -12.39 -5.36
C PRO A 8 -4.92 -13.15 -6.55
N ASP A 9 -4.03 -12.47 -7.26
CA ASP A 9 -3.15 -13.03 -8.28
C ASP A 9 -1.99 -13.79 -7.63
N GLY A 10 -1.43 -14.76 -8.36
CA GLY A 10 -0.25 -15.52 -7.98
C GLY A 10 1.06 -14.87 -8.45
N ALA A 11 2.19 -15.28 -7.88
CA ALA A 11 3.51 -14.68 -8.15
C ALA A 11 3.96 -14.82 -9.61
N GLU A 12 3.31 -15.70 -10.38
CA GLU A 12 3.58 -15.92 -11.81
C GLU A 12 3.37 -14.65 -12.64
N VAL A 13 2.48 -13.74 -12.21
CA VAL A 13 2.26 -12.45 -12.91
C VAL A 13 3.49 -11.55 -12.88
N LEU A 14 4.41 -11.78 -11.93
CA LEU A 14 5.67 -11.05 -11.80
C LEU A 14 6.87 -11.82 -12.37
N ALA A 15 6.65 -13.00 -12.98
CA ALA A 15 7.73 -13.82 -13.49
C ALA A 15 8.55 -13.08 -14.55
N GLY A 16 9.87 -13.07 -14.38
CA GLY A 16 10.80 -12.39 -15.29
C GLY A 16 10.87 -10.87 -15.12
N LEU A 17 10.07 -10.27 -14.22
CA LEU A 17 10.21 -8.87 -13.84
C LEU A 17 11.32 -8.72 -12.80
N THR A 18 12.00 -7.58 -12.85
CA THR A 18 12.98 -7.18 -11.83
C THR A 18 12.62 -5.79 -11.35
N GLY A 19 12.61 -5.59 -10.04
CA GLY A 19 12.33 -4.29 -9.44
C GLY A 19 13.41 -3.27 -9.77
N ASP A 20 12.98 -2.04 -10.06
CA ASP A 20 13.84 -0.88 -10.28
C ASP A 20 13.32 0.25 -9.40
N ALA A 21 14.11 0.67 -8.41
CA ALA A 21 13.71 1.68 -7.45
C ALA A 21 13.52 3.06 -8.09
N ALA A 22 14.29 3.40 -9.13
CA ALA A 22 14.15 4.69 -9.82
C ALA A 22 12.82 4.75 -10.59
N ARG A 23 12.42 3.63 -11.22
CA ARG A 23 11.08 3.53 -11.82
C ARG A 23 9.98 3.48 -10.76
N GLY A 24 10.24 2.79 -9.64
CA GLY A 24 9.33 2.76 -8.48
C GLY A 24 9.05 4.14 -7.92
N GLN A 25 10.07 5.01 -7.83
CA GLN A 25 9.91 6.39 -7.39
C GLN A 25 8.93 7.17 -8.27
N ILE A 26 9.00 7.00 -9.60
CA ILE A 26 8.07 7.65 -10.54
C ILE A 26 6.63 7.21 -10.26
N VAL A 27 6.41 5.91 -10.03
CA VAL A 27 5.07 5.38 -9.69
C VAL A 27 4.60 5.89 -8.34
N PHE A 28 5.50 5.95 -7.34
CA PHE A 28 5.20 6.45 -6.01
C PHE A 28 4.75 7.92 -6.04
N ASP A 29 5.45 8.75 -6.79
CA ASP A 29 5.13 10.17 -6.93
C ASP A 29 3.83 10.36 -7.73
N ALA A 30 3.68 9.67 -8.85
CA ALA A 30 2.48 9.74 -9.69
C ALA A 30 1.23 9.21 -8.98
N GLY A 31 1.37 8.17 -8.17
CA GLY A 31 0.32 7.61 -7.33
C GLY A 31 0.00 8.47 -6.10
N GLY A 32 0.81 9.49 -5.80
CA GLY A 32 0.61 10.39 -4.67
C GLY A 32 0.61 9.67 -3.33
N CYS A 33 1.41 8.60 -3.18
CA CYS A 33 1.35 7.71 -2.00
C CYS A 33 1.46 8.49 -0.68
N ALA A 34 2.41 9.43 -0.60
CA ALA A 34 2.60 10.26 0.59
C ALA A 34 1.46 11.25 0.88
N ALA A 35 0.55 11.52 -0.07
CA ALA A 35 -0.58 12.42 0.15
C ALA A 35 -1.66 11.82 1.06
N CYS A 36 -1.74 10.48 1.08
CA CYS A 36 -2.69 9.73 1.89
C CYS A 36 -2.02 8.99 3.04
N HIS A 37 -0.83 8.45 2.82
CA HIS A 37 -0.16 7.59 3.79
C HIS A 37 0.83 8.32 4.70
N ALA A 38 1.10 9.62 4.51
CA ALA A 38 1.78 10.39 5.53
C ALA A 38 0.87 10.57 6.75
N THR A 39 1.46 10.65 7.95
CA THR A 39 0.68 10.99 9.14
C THR A 39 0.16 12.43 9.03
N PRO A 40 -1.02 12.77 9.61
CA PRO A 40 -1.68 14.05 9.36
C PRO A 40 -0.90 15.32 9.73
N LYS A 41 0.20 15.20 10.47
CA LYS A 41 1.06 16.31 10.90
C LYS A 41 2.52 16.16 10.43
N ALA A 42 2.79 15.17 9.58
CA ALA A 42 4.12 15.01 9.01
C ALA A 42 4.37 16.07 7.95
N GLU A 43 5.51 16.73 8.04
CA GLU A 43 5.96 17.76 7.11
C GLU A 43 7.29 17.34 6.46
N ALA A 44 7.57 17.90 5.28
CA ALA A 44 8.79 17.64 4.52
C ALA A 44 9.13 16.13 4.43
N GLU A 45 10.35 15.72 4.78
CA GLU A 45 10.82 14.33 4.69
C GLU A 45 10.09 13.40 5.66
N ALA A 46 9.52 13.91 6.77
CA ALA A 46 8.76 13.06 7.70
C ALA A 46 7.52 12.46 7.04
N ARG A 47 7.04 13.04 5.93
CA ARG A 47 5.94 12.48 5.14
C ARG A 47 6.29 11.14 4.49
N LEU A 48 7.59 10.89 4.26
CA LEU A 48 8.10 9.66 3.66
C LEU A 48 8.24 8.49 4.67
N VAL A 49 7.89 8.70 5.93
CA VAL A 49 7.74 7.59 6.90
C VAL A 49 6.52 6.72 6.57
N LEU A 50 5.49 7.31 5.97
CA LEU A 50 4.31 6.62 5.45
C LEU A 50 3.51 5.77 6.46
N ALA A 51 3.48 6.22 7.73
CA ALA A 51 2.82 5.49 8.81
C ALA A 51 1.27 5.49 8.77
N GLY A 52 0.66 6.12 7.77
CA GLY A 52 -0.79 6.16 7.57
C GLY A 52 -1.54 7.03 8.58
N GLY A 53 -2.81 6.68 8.81
CA GLY A 53 -3.65 7.30 9.84
C GLY A 53 -4.48 8.50 9.39
N LYS A 54 -4.37 8.93 8.13
CA LYS A 54 -5.26 9.94 7.56
C LYS A 54 -6.69 9.42 7.52
N ARG A 55 -7.65 10.24 7.98
CA ARG A 55 -9.06 9.86 8.13
C ARG A 55 -9.90 10.47 7.01
N PHE A 56 -10.80 9.67 6.44
CA PHE A 56 -11.74 10.04 5.39
C PHE A 56 -13.16 9.67 5.84
N PRO A 57 -13.90 10.62 6.44
CA PRO A 57 -15.28 10.40 6.84
C PRO A 57 -16.18 10.14 5.63
N SER A 58 -17.10 9.19 5.75
CA SER A 58 -18.13 8.88 4.76
C SER A 58 -19.43 8.44 5.45
N PRO A 59 -20.56 8.37 4.72
CA PRO A 59 -21.80 7.80 5.25
C PRO A 59 -21.70 6.35 5.73
N PHE A 60 -20.67 5.61 5.27
CA PHE A 60 -20.44 4.21 5.61
C PHE A 60 -19.42 4.03 6.76
N GLY A 61 -18.97 5.13 7.36
CA GLY A 61 -17.92 5.14 8.38
C GLY A 61 -16.70 5.94 7.96
N THR A 62 -15.69 5.98 8.83
CA THR A 62 -14.43 6.67 8.55
C THR A 62 -13.40 5.68 8.02
N PHE A 63 -13.00 5.85 6.76
CA PHE A 63 -11.86 5.13 6.23
C PHE A 63 -10.57 5.73 6.77
N VAL A 64 -9.59 4.89 7.06
CA VAL A 64 -8.28 5.31 7.57
C VAL A 64 -7.22 4.81 6.60
N ALA A 65 -6.38 5.71 6.09
CA ALA A 65 -5.24 5.30 5.25
C ALA A 65 -4.35 4.31 6.04
N PRO A 66 -4.04 3.13 5.48
CA PRO A 66 -3.24 2.14 6.17
C PRO A 66 -1.78 2.58 6.29
N ASN A 67 -1.06 1.96 7.23
CA ASN A 67 0.38 2.12 7.34
C ASN A 67 1.07 1.37 6.20
N ILE A 68 1.86 2.06 5.39
CA ILE A 68 2.67 1.46 4.31
C ILE A 68 4.17 1.75 4.49
N SER A 69 4.59 2.02 5.73
CA SER A 69 5.99 2.17 6.07
C SER A 69 6.78 0.88 5.80
N GLN A 70 8.10 0.98 5.75
CA GLN A 70 9.00 -0.17 5.64
C GLN A 70 9.17 -0.93 6.96
N ASP A 71 8.36 -0.64 7.98
CA ASP A 71 8.37 -1.38 9.24
C ASP A 71 7.96 -2.84 9.00
N GLN A 72 8.71 -3.76 9.61
CA GLN A 72 8.56 -5.21 9.40
C GLN A 72 7.29 -5.79 10.04
N GLN A 73 6.75 -5.14 11.08
CA GLN A 73 5.63 -5.64 11.87
C GLN A 73 4.36 -4.83 11.65
N ALA A 74 4.48 -3.51 11.67
CA ALA A 74 3.37 -2.58 11.59
C ALA A 74 3.12 -2.05 10.17
N GLY A 75 4.11 -2.18 9.27
CA GLY A 75 4.05 -1.71 7.89
C GLY A 75 4.07 -2.85 6.88
N ILE A 76 4.55 -2.54 5.68
CA ILE A 76 4.66 -3.50 4.57
C ILE A 76 6.08 -4.07 4.42
N GLY A 77 6.96 -3.88 5.40
CA GLY A 77 8.37 -4.27 5.29
C GLY A 77 8.60 -5.78 5.12
N ALA A 78 7.65 -6.60 5.58
CA ALA A 78 7.67 -8.05 5.41
C ALA A 78 6.86 -8.54 4.19
N TRP A 79 6.23 -7.65 3.44
CA TRP A 79 5.43 -8.01 2.26
C TRP A 79 6.33 -8.43 1.10
N GLN A 80 5.87 -9.41 0.33
CA GLN A 80 6.49 -9.78 -0.92
C GLN A 80 5.98 -8.89 -2.07
N ALA A 81 6.69 -8.91 -3.20
CA ALA A 81 6.29 -8.11 -4.36
C ALA A 81 4.88 -8.44 -4.86
N ILE A 82 4.45 -9.70 -4.74
CA ILE A 82 3.09 -10.13 -5.12
C ILE A 82 2.01 -9.57 -4.18
N ASP A 83 2.34 -9.32 -2.92
CA ASP A 83 1.42 -8.72 -1.96
C ASP A 83 1.19 -7.24 -2.30
N LEU A 84 2.27 -6.52 -2.62
CA LEU A 84 2.18 -5.15 -3.10
C LEU A 84 1.43 -5.07 -4.44
N TRP A 85 1.66 -6.01 -5.36
CA TRP A 85 0.91 -6.11 -6.62
C TRP A 85 -0.60 -6.23 -6.35
N ASN A 86 -1.00 -7.16 -5.49
CA ASN A 86 -2.40 -7.39 -5.15
C ASN A 86 -3.04 -6.20 -4.42
N ALA A 87 -2.29 -5.51 -3.55
CA ALA A 87 -2.81 -4.31 -2.90
C ALA A 87 -3.07 -3.18 -3.90
N LEU A 88 -2.19 -2.99 -4.89
CA LEU A 88 -2.31 -1.92 -5.88
C LEU A 88 -3.34 -2.23 -6.97
N HIS A 89 -3.41 -3.48 -7.45
CA HIS A 89 -4.27 -3.86 -8.58
C HIS A 89 -5.63 -4.38 -8.15
N ASN A 90 -5.66 -5.13 -7.04
CA ASN A 90 -6.84 -5.85 -6.57
C ASN A 90 -7.38 -5.28 -5.24
N GLY A 91 -6.72 -4.28 -4.65
CA GLY A 91 -7.15 -3.67 -3.39
C GLY A 91 -7.16 -4.64 -2.20
N THR A 92 -6.33 -5.69 -2.23
CA THR A 92 -6.33 -6.79 -1.25
C THR A 92 -4.98 -6.87 -0.55
N SER A 93 -4.97 -6.95 0.78
CA SER A 93 -3.75 -7.19 1.57
C SER A 93 -3.45 -8.69 1.69
N PRO A 94 -2.29 -9.10 2.23
CA PRO A 94 -2.00 -10.52 2.50
C PRO A 94 -3.07 -11.22 3.37
N ASP A 95 -3.70 -10.47 4.28
CA ASP A 95 -4.68 -10.98 5.22
C ASP A 95 -6.10 -11.06 4.65
N GLY A 96 -6.35 -10.47 3.47
CA GLY A 96 -7.64 -10.45 2.77
C GLY A 96 -8.46 -9.20 3.03
#